data_AF-A0A1H0TJE1-F1
#
_entry.id   AF-A0A1H0TJE1-F1
#
_cell.length_a   1.000
_cell.length_b   1.000
_cell.length_c   1.000
_cell.angle_alpha   90.00
_cell.angle_beta   90.00
_cell.angle_gamma   90.00
#
_symmetry.space_group_name_H-M   'P 1'
#
loop_
_entity.id
_entity.type
_entity.pdbx_description
1 polymer ?
#
loop_
_entity_poly.entity_id
_entity_poly.type
_entity_poly.pdbx_seq_one_letter_code
_entity_poly.pdbx_strand_id
1 'polypeptide(L)'
;MNNNDLEKYTKELVFYTEESYQRYFELMEDESINYDFFEVVKPYADKVKDVADEWKNIATIWIKEEKPKYLHLIQIETTYDHILSFTVSGFYRDTKQKRFKDTYQSILYVLNQIVEK
;
A
#
# COMPACT_ATOMS: atom_id res chain seq x y z
N MET A 1 9.00 5.98 -21.26
CA MET A 1 8.62 5.75 -19.85
C MET A 1 8.97 4.31 -19.48
N ASN A 2 9.62 4.05 -18.34
CA ASN A 2 10.00 2.67 -17.99
C ASN A 2 8.80 1.93 -17.40
N ASN A 3 8.01 1.26 -18.24
CA ASN A 3 6.91 0.39 -17.77
C ASN A 3 7.39 -0.69 -16.79
N ASN A 4 8.67 -1.08 -16.89
CA ASN A 4 9.31 -2.01 -15.96
C ASN A 4 9.37 -1.48 -14.52
N ASP A 5 9.62 -0.17 -14.34
CA ASP A 5 9.69 0.43 -13.00
C ASP A 5 8.29 0.57 -12.37
N LEU A 6 7.27 0.88 -13.18
CA LEU A 6 5.87 0.91 -12.71
C LEU A 6 5.43 -0.46 -12.22
N GLU A 7 5.66 -1.52 -13.01
CA GLU A 7 5.31 -2.88 -12.65
C GLU A 7 6.06 -3.34 -11.40
N LYS A 8 7.38 -3.07 -11.34
CA LYS A 8 8.23 -3.36 -10.18
C LYS A 8 7.67 -2.73 -8.91
N TYR A 9 7.50 -1.41 -8.88
CA TYR A 9 7.02 -0.74 -7.67
C TYR A 9 5.59 -1.13 -7.31
N THR A 10 4.73 -1.38 -8.30
CA THR A 10 3.38 -1.88 -8.04
C THR A 10 3.42 -3.23 -7.32
N LYS A 11 4.29 -4.16 -7.75
CA LYS A 11 4.47 -5.46 -7.07
C LYS A 11 5.06 -5.32 -5.66
N GLU A 12 6.00 -4.40 -5.46
CA GLU A 12 6.52 -4.10 -4.12
C GLU A 12 5.43 -3.56 -3.19
N LEU A 13 4.55 -2.68 -3.68
CA LEU A 13 3.44 -2.15 -2.89
C LEU A 13 2.37 -3.21 -2.59
N VAL A 14 2.11 -4.14 -3.52
CA VAL A 14 1.27 -5.32 -3.25
C VAL A 14 1.90 -6.13 -2.12
N PHE A 15 3.20 -6.43 -2.20
CA PHE A 15 3.92 -7.16 -1.15
C PHE A 15 3.79 -6.48 0.23
N TYR A 16 4.07 -5.18 0.34
CA TYR A 16 3.95 -4.47 1.62
C TYR A 16 2.51 -4.40 2.13
N THR A 17 1.53 -4.34 1.23
CA THR A 17 0.11 -4.35 1.59
C THR A 17 -0.29 -5.71 2.16
N GLU A 18 0.14 -6.80 1.53
CA GLU A 18 -0.09 -8.17 2.03
C GLU A 18 0.62 -8.42 3.36
N GLU A 19 1.88 -8.03 3.48
CA GLU A 19 2.66 -8.18 4.71
C GLU A 19 2.02 -7.41 5.88
N SER A 20 1.58 -6.16 5.64
CA SER A 20 0.87 -5.37 6.65
C SER A 20 -0.47 -5.97 7.02
N TYR A 21 -1.15 -6.60 6.06
CA TYR A 21 -2.40 -7.30 6.31
C TYR A 21 -2.21 -8.50 7.23
N GLN A 22 -1.23 -9.36 6.91
CA GLN A 22 -0.89 -10.54 7.71
C GLN A 22 -0.46 -10.14 9.13
N ARG A 23 0.49 -9.22 9.24
CA ARG A 23 1.00 -8.70 10.51
C ARG A 23 -0.11 -8.18 11.43
N TYR A 24 -1.10 -7.48 10.88
CA TYR A 24 -2.23 -7.00 11.66
C TYR A 24 -3.06 -8.14 12.26
N PHE A 25 -3.34 -9.21 11.50
CA PHE A 25 -4.10 -10.34 12.03
C PHE A 25 -3.31 -11.14 13.06
N GLU A 26 -2.00 -11.32 12.86
CA GLU A 26 -1.11 -11.90 13.87
C GLU A 26 -1.12 -11.08 15.17
N LEU A 27 -1.02 -9.75 15.06
CA LEU A 27 -1.13 -8.82 16.18
C LEU A 27 -2.47 -8.94 16.93
N MET A 28 -3.56 -9.19 16.21
CA MET A 28 -4.90 -9.36 16.81
C MET A 28 -5.09 -10.72 17.50
N GLU A 29 -4.29 -11.73 17.16
CA GLU A 29 -4.34 -13.07 17.77
C GLU A 29 -3.48 -13.19 19.04
N ASP A 30 -2.42 -12.38 19.16
CA ASP A 30 -1.51 -12.39 20.30
C ASP A 30 -1.38 -11.00 20.93
N GLU A 31 -2.00 -10.79 22.10
CA GLU A 31 -1.96 -9.53 22.84
C GLU A 31 -0.56 -9.17 23.38
N SER A 32 0.37 -10.12 23.46
CA SER A 32 1.73 -9.89 23.95
C SER A 32 2.61 -9.16 22.93
N ILE A 33 2.22 -9.19 21.64
CA ILE A 33 2.96 -8.50 20.58
C ILE A 33 2.80 -6.98 20.74
N ASN A 34 3.93 -6.29 20.79
CA ASN A 34 3.98 -4.83 20.68
C ASN A 34 5.23 -4.44 19.89
N TYR A 35 5.06 -3.52 18.96
CA TYR A 35 6.16 -3.09 18.08
C TYR A 35 6.72 -1.76 18.56
N ASP A 36 8.05 -1.68 18.70
CA ASP A 36 8.71 -0.43 19.00
C ASP A 36 8.62 0.54 17.82
N PHE A 37 8.27 1.79 18.10
CA PHE A 37 8.07 2.78 17.06
C PHE A 37 9.35 3.14 16.31
N PHE A 38 10.46 3.32 17.00
CA PHE A 38 11.71 3.80 16.38
C PHE A 38 12.51 2.67 15.74
N GLU A 39 12.46 1.47 16.32
CA GLU A 39 13.22 0.32 15.83
C GLU A 39 12.48 -0.47 14.75
N VAL A 40 11.14 -0.46 14.74
CA VAL A 40 10.34 -1.30 13.82
C VAL A 40 9.40 -0.47 12.95
N VAL A 41 8.49 0.30 13.55
CA VAL A 41 7.39 0.94 12.81
C VAL A 41 7.92 2.01 11.87
N LYS A 42 8.77 2.92 12.35
CA LYS A 42 9.32 4.02 11.56
C LYS A 42 10.19 3.53 10.40
N PRO A 43 11.19 2.65 10.59
CA PRO A 43 11.99 2.14 9.47
C PRO A 43 11.15 1.44 8.40
N TYR A 44 10.12 0.70 8.79
CA TYR A 44 9.21 0.07 7.84
C TYR A 44 8.39 1.11 7.07
N ALA A 45 7.80 2.08 7.78
CA ALA A 45 7.01 3.14 7.18
C ALA A 45 7.85 4.00 6.20
N ASP A 46 9.08 4.33 6.56
CA ASP A 46 10.01 5.07 5.70
C ASP A 46 10.29 4.28 4.41
N LYS A 47 10.59 2.97 4.52
CA LYS A 47 10.82 2.09 3.36
C LYS A 47 9.61 2.02 2.43
N VAL A 48 8.41 1.83 2.99
CA VAL A 48 7.17 1.80 2.19
C VAL A 48 6.93 3.15 1.53
N LYS A 49 7.20 4.25 2.23
CA LYS A 49 7.02 5.59 1.71
C LYS A 49 7.91 5.85 0.49
N ASP A 50 9.18 5.47 0.56
CA ASP A 50 10.11 5.64 -0.58
C ASP A 50 9.58 4.93 -1.84
N VAL A 51 9.09 3.71 -1.70
CA VAL A 51 8.50 2.95 -2.81
C VAL A 51 7.19 3.58 -3.29
N ALA A 52 6.33 4.04 -2.37
CA ALA A 52 5.05 4.65 -2.70
C ALA A 52 5.21 6.01 -3.41
N ASP A 53 6.22 6.80 -3.04
CA ASP A 53 6.56 8.07 -3.69
C ASP A 53 6.97 7.83 -5.15
N GLU A 54 7.90 6.91 -5.39
CA GLU A 54 8.35 6.55 -6.74
C GLU A 54 7.20 5.99 -7.59
N TRP A 55 6.40 5.09 -7.02
CA TRP A 55 5.21 4.57 -7.67
C TRP A 55 4.22 5.67 -8.05
N LYS A 56 3.89 6.59 -7.12
CA LYS A 56 2.92 7.66 -7.38
C LYS A 56 3.38 8.56 -8.51
N ASN A 57 4.66 8.91 -8.53
CA ASN A 57 5.25 9.75 -9.57
C ASN A 57 5.07 9.08 -10.95
N ILE A 58 5.46 7.82 -11.08
CA ILE A 58 5.40 7.08 -12.35
C ILE A 58 3.95 6.79 -12.75
N ALA A 59 3.11 6.34 -11.82
CA ALA A 59 1.70 6.02 -12.05
C ALA A 59 0.89 7.26 -12.49
N THR A 60 1.22 8.43 -11.95
CA THR A 60 0.59 9.71 -12.33
C THR A 60 0.93 10.12 -13.77
N ILE A 61 2.13 9.80 -14.26
CA ILE A 61 2.48 10.07 -15.66
C ILE A 61 1.80 9.02 -16.55
N TRP A 62 1.91 7.74 -16.17
CA TRP A 62 1.27 6.62 -16.85
C TRP A 62 -0.23 6.79 -17.07
N ILE A 63 -0.98 7.23 -16.06
CA ILE A 63 -2.43 7.37 -16.17
C ILE A 63 -2.83 8.48 -17.16
N LYS A 64 -1.98 9.50 -17.34
CA LYS A 64 -2.18 10.60 -18.29
C LYS A 64 -1.87 10.18 -19.73
N GLU A 65 -0.88 9.31 -19.90
CA GLU A 65 -0.44 8.79 -21.21
C GLU A 65 -1.36 7.67 -21.70
N GLU A 66 -1.53 6.61 -20.91
CA GLU A 66 -2.26 5.39 -21.27
C GLU A 66 -3.77 5.53 -21.18
N LYS A 67 -4.27 6.48 -20.36
CA LYS A 67 -5.70 6.78 -20.16
C LYS A 67 -6.58 5.52 -20.01
N PRO A 68 -6.29 4.65 -19.01
CA PRO A 68 -7.11 3.47 -18.75
C PRO A 68 -8.60 3.82 -18.58
N LYS A 69 -9.46 2.95 -19.11
CA LYS A 69 -10.91 3.20 -19.15
C LYS A 69 -11.57 3.31 -17.77
N TYR A 70 -11.04 2.61 -16.77
CA TYR A 70 -11.66 2.45 -15.44
C TYR A 70 -10.76 2.88 -14.28
N LEU A 71 -9.65 3.56 -14.56
CA LEU A 71 -8.71 4.02 -13.56
C LEU A 71 -8.40 5.50 -13.79
N HIS A 72 -8.61 6.32 -12.76
CA HIS A 72 -8.45 7.78 -12.81
C HIS A 72 -7.41 8.27 -11.80
N LEU A 73 -6.87 9.47 -12.02
CA LEU A 73 -5.78 10.04 -11.21
C LEU A 73 -6.10 10.05 -9.70
N ILE A 74 -7.34 10.40 -9.35
CA ILE A 74 -7.78 10.42 -7.95
C ILE A 74 -7.64 9.05 -7.26
N GLN A 75 -7.78 7.94 -8.00
CA GLN A 75 -7.59 6.60 -7.44
C GLN A 75 -6.11 6.32 -7.17
N ILE A 76 -5.19 6.86 -7.98
CA ILE A 76 -3.74 6.76 -7.70
C ILE A 76 -3.38 7.54 -6.44
N GLU A 77 -3.87 8.77 -6.31
CA GLU A 77 -3.62 9.62 -5.14
C GLU A 77 -4.21 9.01 -3.87
N THR A 78 -5.46 8.55 -3.93
CA THR A 78 -6.13 7.91 -2.80
C THR A 78 -5.43 6.61 -2.40
N THR A 79 -5.01 5.79 -3.36
CA THR A 79 -4.29 4.54 -3.06
C THR A 79 -2.94 4.81 -2.42
N TYR A 80 -2.21 5.83 -2.86
CA TYR A 80 -0.98 6.26 -2.20
C TYR A 80 -1.23 6.62 -0.72
N ASP A 81 -2.22 7.46 -0.43
CA ASP A 81 -2.52 7.88 0.94
C ASP A 81 -2.99 6.68 1.80
N HIS A 82 -3.81 5.80 1.22
CA HIS A 82 -4.24 4.58 1.87
C HIS A 82 -3.06 3.67 2.20
N ILE A 83 -2.10 3.45 1.30
CA ILE A 83 -0.93 2.60 1.56
C ILE A 83 -0.14 3.14 2.76
N LEU A 84 0.16 4.44 2.77
CA LEU A 84 0.95 5.04 3.86
C LEU A 84 0.26 4.89 5.22
N SER A 85 -1.05 5.14 5.29
CA SER A 85 -1.80 4.95 6.54
C SER A 85 -1.95 3.48 6.91
N PHE A 86 -2.30 2.62 5.94
CA PHE A 86 -2.62 1.21 6.17
C PHE A 86 -1.41 0.42 6.68
N THR A 87 -0.24 0.65 6.09
CA THR A 87 1.01 -0.05 6.46
C THR A 87 1.46 0.25 7.89
N VAL A 88 1.23 1.48 8.36
CA VAL A 88 1.45 1.90 9.76
C VAL A 88 0.38 1.33 10.68
N SER A 89 -0.90 1.43 10.30
CA SER A 89 -2.01 0.88 11.09
C SER A 89 -1.87 -0.63 11.34
N GLY A 90 -1.19 -1.37 10.46
CA GLY A 90 -0.92 -2.79 10.67
C GLY A 90 -0.05 -3.11 11.90
N PHE A 91 0.57 -2.12 12.54
CA PHE A 91 1.33 -2.31 13.79
C PHE A 91 0.50 -2.07 15.06
N TYR A 92 -0.76 -1.66 14.93
CA TYR A 92 -1.59 -1.22 16.05
C TYR A 92 -2.98 -1.89 16.06
N ARG A 93 -3.52 -2.11 17.26
CA ARG A 93 -4.85 -2.73 17.49
C ARG A 93 -6.00 -1.73 17.54
N ASP A 94 -5.72 -0.46 17.28
CA ASP A 94 -6.68 0.65 17.35
C ASP A 94 -7.64 0.67 16.15
N THR A 95 -7.24 0.05 15.05
CA THR A 95 -8.01 0.00 13.82
C THR A 95 -9.03 -1.14 13.88
N LYS A 96 -10.27 -0.88 13.46
CA LYS A 96 -11.31 -1.92 13.39
C LYS A 96 -10.99 -2.90 12.26
N GLN A 97 -11.02 -4.21 12.52
CA GLN A 97 -10.72 -5.26 11.53
C GLN A 97 -11.48 -5.09 10.20
N LYS A 98 -12.79 -4.75 10.26
CA LYS A 98 -13.58 -4.49 9.06
C LYS A 98 -13.00 -3.34 8.22
N ARG A 99 -12.71 -2.20 8.86
CA ARG A 99 -12.15 -1.03 8.19
C ARG A 99 -10.79 -1.37 7.57
N PHE A 100 -9.97 -2.10 8.31
CA PHE A 100 -8.65 -2.53 7.85
C PHE A 100 -8.76 -3.43 6.60
N LYS A 101 -9.65 -4.43 6.61
CA LYS A 101 -9.92 -5.29 5.46
C LYS A 101 -10.48 -4.54 4.26
N ASP A 102 -11.42 -3.61 4.48
CA ASP A 102 -12.00 -2.80 3.41
C ASP A 102 -10.90 -1.93 2.74
N THR A 103 -9.99 -1.34 3.52
CA THR A 103 -8.84 -0.57 2.99
C THR A 103 -7.86 -1.45 2.22
N TYR A 104 -7.51 -2.62 2.76
CA TYR A 104 -6.66 -3.61 2.08
C TYR A 104 -7.22 -3.98 0.68
N GLN A 105 -8.51 -4.30 0.61
CA GLN A 105 -9.18 -4.62 -0.66
C GLN A 105 -9.18 -3.43 -1.62
N SER A 106 -9.39 -2.21 -1.13
CA SER A 106 -9.34 -0.99 -1.94
C SER A 106 -7.95 -0.75 -2.54
N ILE A 107 -6.88 -0.99 -1.79
CA ILE A 107 -5.50 -0.83 -2.27
C ILE A 107 -5.22 -1.86 -3.37
N LEU A 108 -5.44 -3.15 -3.08
CA LEU A 108 -5.15 -4.22 -4.02
C LEU A 108 -5.93 -4.10 -5.32
N TYR A 109 -7.19 -3.65 -5.26
CA TYR A 109 -7.99 -3.42 -6.46
C TYR A 109 -7.30 -2.45 -7.44
N VAL A 110 -6.76 -1.34 -6.94
CA VAL A 110 -6.08 -0.34 -7.79
C VAL A 110 -4.71 -0.85 -8.26
N LEU A 111 -3.93 -1.49 -7.39
CA LEU A 111 -2.62 -2.01 -7.77
C LEU A 111 -2.74 -3.12 -8.83
N ASN A 112 -3.69 -4.04 -8.68
CA ASN A 112 -3.90 -5.13 -9.64
C ASN A 112 -4.37 -4.63 -11.01
N GLN A 113 -5.16 -3.55 -11.06
CA GLN A 113 -5.53 -2.90 -12.33
C GLN A 113 -4.32 -2.38 -13.14
N ILE A 114 -3.18 -2.16 -12.48
CA ILE A 114 -1.92 -1.74 -13.12
C ILE A 114 -1.08 -2.96 -13.55
N VAL A 115 -1.08 -4.04 -12.76
CA VAL A 115 -0.31 -5.28 -13.05
C VAL A 115 -0.99 -6.18 -14.09
N GLU A 116 -2.32 -6.28 -14.09
CA GLU A 116 -3.10 -7.18 -14.97
C GLU A 116 -3.26 -6.66 -16.42
N LYS A 117 -2.43 -5.70 -16.83
CA LYS A 117 -2.46 -5.09 -18.17
C LYS A 117 -1.45 -5.70 -19.13
#